data_AF-A0A946HD33-F1
#
_entry.id   AF-A0A946HD33-F1
#
_cell.length_a   1.000
_cell.length_b   1.000
_cell.length_c   1.000
_cell.angle_alpha   90.00
_cell.angle_beta   90.00
_cell.angle_gamma   90.00
#
_symmetry.space_group_name_H-M   'P 1'
#
loop_
_entity.id
_entity.type
_entity.pdbx_description
1 polymer ?
#
loop_
_entity_poly.entity_id
_entity_poly.type
_entity_poly.pdbx_seq_one_letter_code
_entity_poly.pdbx_strand_id
1 'polypeptide(L)'
;MVKKAVNSEVGVTLIELLVVLSILSVLMGLSISVFRSFGEAQTLEIASSSISTTVRAARNWSISTGMPSRILVDPDRGKVSAFGFQLAGAWGFEDFHGLPERTPLPAGSKTVGAFRQSAELVGRVEVCAGSVGRGAMFLDDGAAFRARRLPIYDGRAGVSIEAWVNFWQPPWLPEDGIEPDGGFSDPRREMRMAVLGIPNSFEMGVLGDGAIYMEIGDPQRATEGEFIRAQTEGSTLVPDRWVHLRATFDRTDLVIEVDGVEQFWMPEGFEKVLSEQWPPLPTSVPHSDSDLWISHPNRFFMGAIDQVVLRVATTPVVVELPIDIEILGPTTLIHLDGRGALDPLMHNRPVVIHVAEVGDFSEIEAADGTAVAGEGFRDRIERERQEQTSRDEEIAQAFGDPISDLMKHLEDWEVDPEALTGEAEEKNPVPSTPGMHYGIGDVDGTSVLRLHNIVIDMTGAIRG
;
A
#
# COMPACT_ATOMS: atom_id res chain seq x y z
N MET A 1 85.21 -6.16 -37.55
CA MET A 1 84.77 -6.13 -38.96
C MET A 1 83.30 -6.50 -38.99
N VAL A 2 82.45 -5.55 -39.37
CA VAL A 2 80.98 -5.55 -39.22
C VAL A 2 80.33 -6.51 -40.20
N LYS A 3 79.41 -7.38 -39.73
CA LYS A 3 78.34 -7.95 -40.56
C LYS A 3 77.02 -7.33 -40.11
N LYS A 4 76.43 -6.52 -40.99
CA LYS A 4 75.11 -5.89 -40.88
C LYS A 4 74.03 -6.96 -40.68
N ALA A 5 73.21 -6.80 -39.65
CA ALA A 5 71.87 -7.37 -39.62
C ALA A 5 70.99 -6.53 -40.56
N VAL A 6 70.30 -7.20 -41.48
CA VAL A 6 69.22 -6.63 -42.28
C VAL A 6 67.95 -6.84 -41.46
N ASN A 7 67.44 -5.79 -40.82
CA ASN A 7 66.05 -5.76 -40.38
C ASN A 7 65.21 -5.41 -41.62
N SER A 8 64.42 -6.36 -42.10
CA SER A 8 63.37 -6.08 -43.08
C SER A 8 62.27 -5.29 -42.37
N GLU A 9 62.22 -3.98 -42.60
CA GLU A 9 61.00 -3.22 -42.35
C GLU A 9 59.94 -3.72 -43.35
N VAL A 10 59.09 -4.62 -42.88
CA VAL A 10 57.87 -5.00 -43.59
C VAL A 10 56.91 -3.83 -43.46
N GLY A 11 56.92 -2.96 -44.47
CA GLY A 11 55.93 -1.89 -44.59
C GLY A 11 54.55 -2.52 -44.80
N VAL A 12 53.71 -2.46 -43.77
CA VAL A 12 52.29 -2.81 -43.88
C VAL A 12 51.71 -1.95 -44.98
N THR A 13 51.21 -2.59 -46.04
CA THR A 13 50.67 -1.84 -47.17
C THR A 13 49.38 -1.14 -46.74
N LEU A 14 49.11 0.04 -47.31
CA LEU A 14 47.92 0.84 -46.96
C LEU A 14 46.61 0.04 -47.17
N ILE A 15 46.63 -0.89 -48.12
CA ILE A 15 45.55 -1.86 -48.39
C ILE A 15 45.39 -2.85 -47.24
N GLU A 16 46.47 -3.39 -46.70
CA GLU A 16 46.45 -4.32 -45.58
C GLU A 16 45.90 -3.67 -44.31
N LEU A 17 46.24 -2.40 -44.08
CA LEU A 17 45.71 -1.63 -42.95
C LEU A 17 44.21 -1.32 -43.12
N LEU A 18 43.74 -1.06 -44.35
CA LEU A 18 42.32 -0.91 -44.66
C LEU A 18 41.53 -2.22 -44.47
N VAL A 19 42.11 -3.37 -44.82
CA VAL A 19 41.48 -4.69 -44.63
C VAL A 19 41.39 -5.04 -43.15
N VAL A 20 42.44 -4.77 -42.37
CA VAL A 20 42.41 -5.00 -40.90
C VAL A 20 41.35 -4.12 -40.25
N LEU A 21 41.26 -2.84 -40.64
CA LEU A 21 40.22 -1.94 -40.12
C LEU A 21 38.81 -2.39 -40.53
N SER A 22 38.60 -2.87 -41.76
CA SER A 22 37.28 -3.34 -42.18
C SER A 22 36.85 -4.59 -41.42
N ILE A 23 37.76 -5.54 -41.18
CA ILE A 23 37.49 -6.72 -40.35
C ILE A 23 37.17 -6.30 -38.92
N LEU A 24 37.94 -5.37 -38.34
CA LEU A 24 37.68 -4.85 -36.99
C LEU A 24 36.32 -4.14 -36.90
N SER A 25 35.92 -3.36 -37.91
CA SER A 25 34.60 -2.70 -37.94
C SER A 25 33.45 -3.70 -38.01
N VAL A 26 33.59 -4.76 -38.81
CA VAL A 26 32.58 -5.84 -38.89
C VAL A 26 32.48 -6.57 -37.55
N LEU A 27 33.62 -6.91 -36.93
CA LEU A 27 33.63 -7.56 -35.62
C LEU A 27 33.04 -6.65 -34.52
N MET A 28 33.31 -5.34 -34.55
CA MET A 28 32.69 -4.39 -33.62
C MET A 28 31.18 -4.28 -33.84
N GLY A 29 30.72 -4.21 -35.09
CA GLY A 29 29.30 -4.16 -35.43
C GLY A 29 28.54 -5.40 -34.94
N LEU A 30 29.09 -6.58 -35.18
CA LEU A 30 28.54 -7.85 -34.67
C LEU A 30 28.56 -7.90 -33.13
N SER A 31 29.63 -7.42 -32.50
CA SER A 31 29.73 -7.42 -31.03
C SER A 31 28.70 -6.51 -30.38
N ILE A 32 28.45 -5.31 -30.94
CA ILE A 32 27.45 -4.36 -30.44
C ILE A 32 26.04 -4.93 -30.57
N SER A 33 25.74 -5.59 -31.70
CA SER A 33 24.44 -6.25 -31.93
C SER A 33 24.19 -7.38 -30.91
N VAL A 34 25.19 -8.25 -30.70
CA VAL A 34 25.10 -9.33 -29.71
C VAL A 34 24.92 -8.75 -28.30
N PHE A 35 25.69 -7.73 -27.92
CA PHE A 35 25.59 -7.11 -26.59
C PHE A 35 24.22 -6.46 -26.34
N ARG A 36 23.61 -5.89 -27.38
CA ARG A 36 22.26 -5.30 -27.31
C ARG A 36 21.19 -6.38 -27.16
N SER A 37 21.28 -7.45 -27.94
CA SER A 37 20.35 -8.59 -27.86
C SER A 37 20.35 -9.28 -26.48
N PHE A 38 21.50 -9.33 -25.80
CA PHE A 38 21.59 -9.89 -24.45
C PHE A 38 20.94 -9.00 -23.37
N GLY A 39 20.93 -7.68 -23.58
CA GLY A 39 20.25 -6.74 -22.69
C GLY A 39 18.73 -6.83 -22.81
N GLU A 40 18.22 -6.81 -24.03
CA GLU A 40 16.78 -6.84 -24.35
C GLU A 40 16.14 -8.20 -23.97
N ALA A 41 16.86 -9.32 -24.14
CA ALA A 41 16.34 -10.64 -23.77
C ALA A 41 16.04 -10.81 -22.27
N GLN A 42 16.69 -10.05 -21.38
CA GLN A 42 16.58 -10.20 -19.92
C GLN A 42 15.66 -9.17 -19.25
N THR A 43 15.22 -8.13 -19.96
CA THR A 43 14.42 -7.04 -19.38
C THR A 43 13.13 -7.54 -18.73
N LEU A 44 12.39 -8.41 -19.43
CA LEU A 44 11.13 -8.99 -18.92
C LEU A 44 11.35 -9.83 -17.65
N GLU A 45 12.41 -10.64 -17.60
CA GLU A 45 12.72 -11.46 -16.43
C GLU A 45 13.12 -10.61 -15.22
N ILE A 46 13.92 -9.57 -15.44
CA ILE A 46 14.32 -8.62 -14.39
C ILE A 46 13.11 -7.86 -13.85
N ALA A 47 12.23 -7.38 -14.74
CA ALA A 47 10.99 -6.70 -14.38
C ALA A 47 10.07 -7.61 -13.55
N SER A 48 9.84 -8.84 -14.03
CA SER A 48 8.99 -9.82 -13.36
C SER A 48 9.55 -10.26 -12.00
N SER A 49 10.88 -10.43 -11.91
CA SER A 49 11.58 -10.72 -10.65
C SER A 49 11.48 -9.55 -9.67
N SER A 50 11.55 -8.31 -10.15
CA SER A 50 11.39 -7.11 -9.32
C SER A 50 9.98 -7.01 -8.76
N ILE A 51 8.95 -7.21 -9.59
CA ILE A 51 7.55 -7.28 -9.14
C ILE A 51 7.37 -8.40 -8.11
N SER A 52 7.86 -9.61 -8.39
CA SER A 52 7.79 -10.74 -7.45
C SER A 52 8.46 -10.44 -6.11
N THR A 53 9.58 -9.72 -6.13
CA THR A 53 10.28 -9.29 -4.91
C THR A 53 9.48 -8.25 -4.13
N THR A 54 8.81 -7.31 -4.81
CA THR A 54 7.93 -6.31 -4.20
C THR A 54 6.70 -6.95 -3.55
N VAL A 55 6.07 -7.92 -4.21
CA VAL A 55 4.98 -8.71 -3.62
C VAL A 55 5.48 -9.50 -2.41
N ARG A 56 6.67 -10.11 -2.47
CA ARG A 56 7.29 -10.79 -1.32
C ARG A 56 7.57 -9.84 -0.17
N ALA A 57 7.97 -8.59 -0.44
CA ALA A 57 8.18 -7.58 0.59
C ALA A 57 6.87 -7.28 1.35
N ALA A 58 5.78 -7.04 0.62
CA ALA A 58 4.45 -6.86 1.22
C ALA A 58 4.06 -8.04 2.11
N ARG A 59 4.19 -9.26 1.59
CA ARG A 59 3.91 -10.48 2.35
C ARG A 59 4.76 -10.61 3.63
N ASN A 60 6.04 -10.30 3.54
CA ASN A 60 6.94 -10.36 4.68
C ASN A 60 6.60 -9.30 5.74
N TRP A 61 6.16 -8.10 5.34
CA TRP A 61 5.63 -7.11 6.28
C TRP A 61 4.39 -7.62 6.99
N SER A 62 3.45 -8.22 6.26
CA SER A 62 2.27 -8.83 6.87
C SER A 62 2.63 -9.86 7.93
N ILE A 63 3.46 -10.83 7.58
CA ILE A 63 3.87 -11.91 8.48
C ILE A 63 4.64 -11.38 9.70
N SER A 64 5.56 -10.44 9.50
CA SER A 64 6.42 -9.94 10.57
C SER A 64 5.69 -9.00 11.52
N THR A 65 4.66 -8.28 11.05
CA THR A 65 3.93 -7.31 11.86
C THR A 65 2.57 -7.80 12.35
N GLY A 66 2.02 -8.85 11.75
CA GLY A 66 0.65 -9.30 11.95
C GLY A 66 -0.40 -8.38 11.32
N MET A 67 0.01 -7.40 10.52
CA MET A 67 -0.87 -6.40 9.89
C MET A 67 -1.20 -6.79 8.45
N PRO A 68 -2.38 -6.41 7.94
CA PRO A 68 -2.62 -6.46 6.51
C PRO A 68 -1.62 -5.61 5.72
N SER A 69 -1.31 -6.03 4.50
CA SER A 69 -0.47 -5.29 3.54
C SER A 69 -1.20 -5.19 2.21
N ARG A 70 -0.85 -4.20 1.39
CA ARG A 70 -1.52 -3.93 0.11
C ARG A 70 -0.52 -3.81 -1.02
N ILE A 71 -0.90 -4.25 -2.20
CA ILE A 71 -0.11 -4.07 -3.42
C ILE A 71 -1.01 -3.42 -4.47
N LEU A 72 -0.62 -2.24 -4.93
CA LEU A 72 -1.25 -1.56 -6.05
C LEU A 72 -0.49 -1.90 -7.32
N VAL A 73 -1.20 -2.51 -8.27
CA VAL A 73 -0.74 -2.74 -9.64
C VAL A 73 -1.41 -1.69 -10.52
N ASP A 74 -0.62 -0.79 -11.11
CA ASP A 74 -1.06 0.34 -11.93
C ASP A 74 -0.48 0.20 -13.35
N PRO A 75 -1.24 -0.43 -14.27
CA PRO A 75 -0.86 -0.62 -15.66
C PRO A 75 -0.64 0.69 -16.41
N ASP A 76 -1.51 1.69 -16.22
CA ASP A 76 -1.47 2.97 -16.93
C ASP A 76 -0.18 3.75 -16.66
N ARG A 77 0.37 3.60 -15.44
CA ARG A 77 1.64 4.21 -15.05
C ARG A 77 2.84 3.26 -15.17
N GLY A 78 2.62 2.00 -15.49
CA GLY A 78 3.65 0.96 -15.49
C GLY A 78 4.30 0.78 -14.11
N LYS A 79 3.52 0.82 -13.02
CA LYS A 79 4.04 0.75 -11.65
C LYS A 79 3.42 -0.35 -10.81
N VAL A 80 4.23 -0.97 -9.97
CA VAL A 80 3.77 -1.83 -8.87
C VAL A 80 4.27 -1.27 -7.55
N SER A 81 3.35 -0.97 -6.64
CA SER A 81 3.65 -0.37 -5.34
C SER A 81 3.19 -1.27 -4.20
N ALA A 82 4.10 -1.67 -3.32
CA ALA A 82 3.78 -2.41 -2.09
C ALA A 82 3.73 -1.47 -0.89
N PHE A 83 2.68 -1.61 -0.08
CA PHE A 83 2.42 -0.90 1.16
C PHE A 83 2.35 -1.89 2.32
N GLY A 84 2.89 -1.53 3.47
CA GLY A 84 2.77 -2.32 4.69
C GLY A 84 2.99 -1.44 5.91
N PHE A 85 3.16 -2.09 7.06
CA PHE A 85 3.46 -1.43 8.33
C PHE A 85 4.83 -1.86 8.84
N GLN A 86 5.47 -0.98 9.59
CA GLN A 86 6.68 -1.29 10.35
C GLN A 86 6.53 -0.87 11.80
N LEU A 87 7.22 -1.58 12.69
CA LEU A 87 7.21 -1.27 14.12
C LEU A 87 7.94 0.05 14.40
N ALA A 88 7.26 1.01 15.03
CA ALA A 88 7.84 2.28 15.46
C ALA A 88 8.15 2.31 16.96
N GLY A 89 7.36 1.62 17.78
CA GLY A 89 7.56 1.49 19.23
C GLY A 89 6.71 0.36 19.81
N ALA A 90 7.16 -0.24 20.92
CA ALA A 90 6.36 -1.21 21.67
C ALA A 90 6.75 -1.22 23.15
N TRP A 91 5.81 -1.24 24.08
CA TRP A 91 6.03 -1.20 25.52
C TRP A 91 5.17 -2.27 26.22
N GLY A 92 5.80 -3.17 26.99
CA GLY A 92 5.13 -4.28 27.69
C GLY A 92 5.31 -4.28 29.21
N PHE A 93 5.74 -3.17 29.81
CA PHE A 93 5.87 -2.95 31.26
C PHE A 93 6.58 -4.02 32.12
N GLU A 94 7.28 -4.98 31.50
CA GLU A 94 8.02 -6.06 32.16
C GLU A 94 9.19 -5.57 33.02
N ASP A 95 9.64 -4.32 32.84
CA ASP A 95 10.63 -3.68 33.72
C ASP A 95 10.17 -3.62 35.19
N PHE A 96 8.85 -3.72 35.42
CA PHE A 96 8.24 -3.72 36.75
C PHE A 96 8.02 -5.13 37.31
N HIS A 97 8.51 -6.15 36.62
CA HIS A 97 8.46 -7.53 37.09
C HIS A 97 9.16 -7.68 38.46
N GLY A 98 8.51 -8.38 39.38
CA GLY A 98 8.98 -8.57 40.75
C GLY A 98 8.46 -7.54 41.76
N LEU A 99 7.85 -6.44 41.31
CA LEU A 99 7.08 -5.57 42.20
C LEU A 99 5.72 -6.22 42.55
N PRO A 100 5.25 -6.11 43.80
CA PRO A 100 3.89 -6.51 44.16
C PRO A 100 2.83 -5.73 43.38
N GLU A 101 1.68 -6.34 43.13
CA GLU A 101 0.54 -5.63 42.54
C GLU A 101 0.06 -4.50 43.46
N ARG A 102 -0.53 -3.46 42.85
CA ARG A 102 -0.96 -2.21 43.52
C ARG A 102 0.18 -1.44 44.18
N THR A 103 1.42 -1.73 43.79
CA THR A 103 2.57 -0.91 44.20
C THR A 103 2.63 0.33 43.31
N PRO A 104 2.55 1.55 43.87
CA PRO A 104 2.73 2.77 43.10
C PRO A 104 4.17 2.86 42.58
N LEU A 105 4.30 3.14 41.30
CA LEU A 105 5.59 3.34 40.67
C LEU A 105 6.21 4.66 41.15
N PRO A 106 7.50 4.68 41.51
CA PRO A 106 8.19 5.92 41.86
C PRO A 106 8.14 6.94 40.72
N ALA A 107 8.00 8.23 41.05
CA ALA A 107 8.05 9.30 40.06
C ALA A 107 9.36 9.23 39.24
N GLY A 108 9.25 9.41 37.91
CA GLY A 108 10.39 9.28 37.00
C GLY A 108 10.79 7.84 36.65
N SER A 109 10.03 6.83 37.11
CA SER A 109 10.15 5.46 36.62
C SER A 109 10.05 5.41 35.10
N LYS A 110 10.79 4.49 34.48
CA LYS A 110 10.80 4.34 33.03
C LYS A 110 10.47 2.91 32.66
N THR A 111 9.71 2.76 31.59
CA THR A 111 9.54 1.49 30.87
C THR A 111 10.34 1.58 29.58
N VAL A 112 11.09 0.52 29.26
CA VAL A 112 11.91 0.40 28.07
C VAL A 112 11.11 -0.37 27.02
N GLY A 113 10.83 0.30 25.92
CA GLY A 113 10.21 -0.28 24.76
C GLY A 113 11.20 -0.76 23.70
N ALA A 114 10.64 -1.22 22.58
CA ALA A 114 11.40 -1.61 21.40
C ALA A 114 12.34 -0.48 20.93
N PHE A 115 13.43 -0.87 20.26
CA PHE A 115 14.47 0.05 19.76
C PHE A 115 15.10 0.97 20.83
N ARG A 116 15.11 0.53 22.10
CA ARG A 116 15.62 1.29 23.25
C ARG A 116 14.88 2.62 23.47
N GLN A 117 13.65 2.73 22.99
CA GLN A 117 12.80 3.86 23.34
C GLN A 117 12.39 3.71 24.80
N SER A 118 12.33 4.81 25.54
CA SER A 118 11.88 4.78 26.93
C SER A 118 10.68 5.70 27.10
N ALA A 119 9.66 5.24 27.79
CA ALA A 119 8.56 6.08 28.23
C ALA A 119 8.72 6.35 29.74
N GLU A 120 8.69 7.63 30.11
CA GLU A 120 8.86 8.11 31.48
C GLU A 120 7.50 8.33 32.13
N LEU A 121 7.32 7.83 33.36
CA LEU A 121 6.12 8.00 34.14
C LEU A 121 5.87 9.48 34.48
N VAL A 122 4.64 9.91 34.22
CA VAL A 122 4.05 11.19 34.63
C VAL A 122 2.77 10.87 35.40
N GLY A 123 2.57 11.48 36.56
CA GLY A 123 1.42 11.16 37.43
C GLY A 123 1.59 9.85 38.21
N ARG A 124 0.48 9.26 38.66
CA ARG A 124 0.47 8.06 39.50
C ARG A 124 -0.02 6.83 38.74
N VAL A 125 0.87 5.86 38.61
CA VAL A 125 0.56 4.55 38.02
C VAL A 125 0.95 3.47 39.02
N GLU A 126 0.12 2.44 39.15
CA GLU A 126 0.38 1.26 39.95
C GLU A 126 0.68 0.04 39.07
N VAL A 127 1.49 -0.88 39.57
CA VAL A 127 1.75 -2.16 38.88
C VAL A 127 0.52 -3.06 39.03
N CYS A 128 0.07 -3.70 37.96
CA CYS A 128 -0.98 -4.73 38.02
C CYS A 128 -0.56 -6.01 37.26
N ALA A 129 -1.38 -7.05 37.38
CA ALA A 129 -1.29 -8.20 36.46
C ALA A 129 -1.66 -7.71 35.05
N GLY A 130 -0.80 -7.97 34.07
CA GLY A 130 -1.02 -7.63 32.66
C GLY A 130 -1.92 -8.65 31.94
N SER A 131 -2.18 -8.43 30.66
CA SER A 131 -2.75 -9.47 29.79
C SER A 131 -1.74 -10.61 29.61
N VAL A 132 -0.46 -10.28 29.58
CA VAL A 132 0.68 -11.19 29.71
C VAL A 132 1.71 -10.52 30.58
N GLY A 133 2.06 -11.13 31.72
CA GLY A 133 3.08 -10.56 32.60
C GLY A 133 2.57 -9.36 33.40
N ARG A 134 3.12 -8.16 33.16
CA ARG A 134 2.83 -6.95 33.96
C ARG A 134 2.14 -5.87 33.15
N GLY A 135 1.12 -5.27 33.75
CA GLY A 135 0.43 -4.10 33.22
C GLY A 135 0.66 -2.84 34.05
N ALA A 136 0.29 -1.71 33.48
CA ALA A 136 0.26 -0.41 34.14
C ALA A 136 -1.21 -0.02 34.45
N MET A 137 -1.53 0.19 35.73
CA MET A 137 -2.83 0.65 36.21
C MET A 137 -2.81 2.17 36.42
N PHE A 138 -3.66 2.89 35.68
CA PHE A 138 -3.80 4.33 35.69
C PHE A 138 -5.00 4.71 36.57
N LEU A 139 -4.75 5.49 37.63
CA LEU A 139 -5.69 5.66 38.74
C LEU A 139 -6.23 7.07 38.91
N ASP A 140 -5.46 8.09 38.52
CA ASP A 140 -5.80 9.48 38.78
C ASP A 140 -5.38 10.42 37.65
N ASP A 141 -5.86 11.66 37.77
CA ASP A 141 -5.57 12.74 36.85
C ASP A 141 -4.07 12.90 36.62
N GLY A 142 -3.67 12.93 35.36
CA GLY A 142 -2.27 13.08 34.98
C GLY A 142 -1.50 11.76 34.83
N ALA A 143 -2.08 10.61 35.19
CA ALA A 143 -1.44 9.30 35.04
C ALA A 143 -1.17 8.96 33.57
N ALA A 144 0.10 8.98 33.16
CA ALA A 144 0.53 8.70 31.81
C ALA A 144 2.01 8.28 31.74
N PHE A 145 2.42 7.69 30.63
CA PHE A 145 3.84 7.61 30.27
C PHE A 145 4.14 8.47 29.06
N ARG A 146 5.26 9.18 29.11
CA ARG A 146 5.70 10.12 28.07
C ARG A 146 6.93 9.59 27.35
N ALA A 147 6.85 9.46 26.03
CA ALA A 147 7.96 9.11 25.16
C ALA A 147 8.35 10.32 24.29
N ARG A 148 9.47 10.98 24.64
CA ARG A 148 9.93 12.24 24.01
C ARG A 148 10.61 12.10 22.65
N ARG A 149 10.95 10.88 22.24
CA ARG A 149 11.75 10.68 21.02
C ARG A 149 11.37 9.38 20.33
N LEU A 150 10.77 9.53 19.17
CA LEU A 150 10.52 8.45 18.22
C LEU A 150 11.35 8.71 16.96
N PRO A 151 12.65 8.40 16.94
CA PRO A 151 13.53 8.79 15.83
C PRO A 151 13.20 8.09 14.50
N ILE A 152 12.38 7.03 14.53
CA ILE A 152 11.96 6.23 13.38
C ILE A 152 10.51 6.59 12.95
N TYR A 153 9.83 7.47 13.69
CA TYR A 153 8.44 7.79 13.41
C TYR A 153 8.32 8.76 12.22
N ASP A 154 7.79 8.24 11.12
CA ASP A 154 7.13 9.00 10.07
C ASP A 154 5.76 8.37 9.83
N GLY A 155 4.74 8.88 10.52
CA GLY A 155 3.37 8.37 10.45
C GLY A 155 2.54 8.95 9.33
N ARG A 156 3.08 9.84 8.46
CA ARG A 156 2.28 10.59 7.47
C ARG A 156 1.46 9.68 6.54
N ALA A 157 2.05 8.55 6.18
CA ALA A 157 1.43 7.56 5.30
C ALA A 157 0.38 6.69 6.01
N GLY A 158 0.31 6.71 7.33
CA GLY A 158 -0.58 5.88 8.13
C GLY A 158 0.02 5.48 9.47
N VAL A 159 -0.85 5.11 10.40
CA VAL A 159 -0.51 4.69 11.76
C VAL A 159 -1.40 3.50 12.17
N SER A 160 -0.83 2.56 12.90
CA SER A 160 -1.57 1.49 13.56
C SER A 160 -1.16 1.41 15.02
N ILE A 161 -2.15 1.43 15.89
CA ILE A 161 -2.01 1.41 17.34
C ILE A 161 -2.66 0.13 17.82
N GLU A 162 -1.96 -0.59 18.68
CA GLU A 162 -2.43 -1.82 19.29
C GLU A 162 -2.11 -1.77 20.78
N ALA A 163 -3.04 -2.23 21.62
CA ALA A 163 -2.82 -2.35 23.05
C ALA A 163 -3.79 -3.37 23.66
N TRP A 164 -3.36 -4.02 24.73
CA TRP A 164 -4.29 -4.65 25.65
C TRP A 164 -4.77 -3.62 26.66
N VAL A 165 -6.07 -3.55 26.88
CA VAL A 165 -6.66 -2.66 27.88
C VAL A 165 -7.59 -3.42 28.80
N ASN A 166 -7.61 -3.03 30.06
CA ASN A 166 -8.63 -3.39 31.03
C ASN A 166 -9.33 -2.10 31.44
N PHE A 167 -10.44 -1.82 30.78
CA PHE A 167 -11.20 -0.59 30.93
C PHE A 167 -12.05 -0.63 32.20
N TRP A 168 -11.92 0.40 33.04
CA TRP A 168 -12.85 0.61 34.15
C TRP A 168 -13.95 1.58 33.72
N GLN A 169 -15.19 1.08 33.68
CA GLN A 169 -16.32 1.93 33.35
C GLN A 169 -16.78 2.72 34.58
N PRO A 170 -16.84 4.07 34.49
CA PRO A 170 -17.38 4.86 35.59
C PRO A 170 -18.83 4.48 35.85
N PRO A 171 -19.22 4.25 37.12
CA PRO A 171 -20.60 3.97 37.46
C PRO A 171 -21.46 5.20 37.14
N TRP A 172 -22.65 4.97 36.58
CA TRP A 172 -23.62 6.02 36.41
C TRP A 172 -24.25 6.40 37.75
N LEU A 173 -24.21 7.67 38.12
CA LEU A 173 -24.91 8.17 39.30
C LEU A 173 -26.18 8.92 38.85
N PRO A 174 -27.30 8.81 39.57
CA PRO A 174 -28.54 9.54 39.23
C PRO A 174 -28.38 11.07 39.16
N GLU A 175 -27.33 11.61 39.77
CA GLU A 175 -26.97 13.03 39.71
C GLU A 175 -26.34 13.47 38.39
N ASP A 176 -25.85 12.52 37.58
CA ASP A 176 -25.26 12.76 36.26
C ASP A 176 -26.34 13.03 35.18
N GLY A 177 -27.63 12.80 35.50
CA GLY A 177 -28.76 13.20 34.67
C GLY A 177 -29.57 12.02 34.12
N ILE A 178 -29.75 11.97 32.79
CA ILE A 178 -30.55 10.94 32.12
C ILE A 178 -29.79 9.62 32.10
N GLU A 179 -30.43 8.55 32.59
CA GLU A 179 -29.85 7.21 32.60
C GLU A 179 -29.34 6.80 31.21
N PRO A 180 -28.09 6.32 31.10
CA PRO A 180 -27.47 6.02 29.83
C PRO A 180 -28.20 4.89 29.12
N ASP A 181 -28.51 5.11 27.84
CA ASP A 181 -29.10 4.11 26.95
C ASP A 181 -28.01 3.22 26.31
N GLY A 182 -26.73 3.54 26.50
CA GLY A 182 -25.59 2.89 25.86
C GLY A 182 -25.46 3.21 24.37
N GLY A 183 -26.27 4.14 23.86
CA GLY A 183 -26.25 4.61 22.48
C GLY A 183 -25.38 5.85 22.29
N PHE A 184 -25.45 6.46 21.11
CA PHE A 184 -24.69 7.66 20.77
C PHE A 184 -25.08 8.92 21.58
N SER A 185 -26.24 8.90 22.22
CA SER A 185 -26.71 9.93 23.15
C SER A 185 -26.19 9.77 24.57
N ASP A 186 -25.44 8.71 24.87
CA ASP A 186 -24.92 8.45 26.20
C ASP A 186 -23.96 9.57 26.63
N PRO A 187 -24.25 10.31 27.72
CA PRO A 187 -23.42 11.43 28.17
C PRO A 187 -22.00 11.01 28.55
N ARG A 188 -21.77 9.72 28.86
CA ARG A 188 -20.43 9.19 29.13
C ARG A 188 -19.51 9.24 27.91
N ARG A 189 -20.06 9.43 26.70
CA ARG A 189 -19.28 9.65 25.47
C ARG A 189 -18.45 10.93 25.48
N GLU A 190 -18.81 11.92 26.31
CA GLU A 190 -17.98 13.11 26.51
C GLU A 190 -16.69 12.80 27.28
N MET A 191 -16.69 11.71 28.08
CA MET A 191 -15.53 11.29 28.85
C MET A 191 -14.56 10.51 27.98
N ARG A 192 -13.55 11.21 27.47
CA ARG A 192 -12.49 10.64 26.62
C ARG A 192 -11.29 10.18 27.44
N MET A 193 -10.88 8.95 27.20
CA MET A 193 -9.72 8.31 27.80
C MET A 193 -8.75 7.87 26.71
N ALA A 194 -7.60 8.52 26.62
CA ALA A 194 -6.59 8.15 25.64
C ALA A 194 -5.90 6.85 26.04
N VAL A 195 -5.58 5.99 25.08
CA VAL A 195 -4.73 4.81 25.26
C VAL A 195 -3.32 5.10 24.75
N LEU A 196 -3.21 5.62 23.54
CA LEU A 196 -1.96 6.05 22.94
C LEU A 196 -2.21 7.18 21.94
N GLY A 197 -1.37 8.20 21.92
CA GLY A 197 -1.47 9.24 20.91
C GLY A 197 -0.33 10.26 20.91
N ILE A 198 -0.23 10.99 19.81
CA ILE A 198 0.56 12.21 19.70
C ILE A 198 -0.46 13.35 19.50
N PRO A 199 -0.52 14.32 20.44
CA PRO A 199 -1.44 15.45 20.32
C PRO A 199 -1.34 16.14 18.96
N ASN A 200 -2.49 16.50 18.38
CA ASN A 200 -2.64 17.16 17.07
C ASN A 200 -2.14 16.33 15.87
N SER A 201 -1.91 15.02 16.05
CA SER A 201 -1.49 14.10 14.99
C SER A 201 -2.42 12.90 14.91
N PHE A 202 -2.48 12.10 15.97
CA PHE A 202 -3.41 10.97 16.07
C PHE A 202 -3.62 10.56 17.54
N GLU A 203 -4.74 9.91 17.83
CA GLU A 203 -5.01 9.32 19.14
C GLU A 203 -5.95 8.11 19.01
N MET A 204 -5.64 7.01 19.69
CA MET A 204 -6.61 5.94 19.95
C MET A 204 -7.00 6.00 21.42
N GLY A 205 -8.28 5.82 21.70
CA GLY A 205 -8.79 5.82 23.06
C GLY A 205 -10.15 5.16 23.20
N VAL A 206 -10.69 5.29 24.40
CA VAL A 206 -11.96 4.72 24.84
C VAL A 206 -12.84 5.84 25.39
N LEU A 207 -14.14 5.75 25.15
CA LEU A 207 -15.15 6.63 25.73
C LEU A 207 -15.75 6.01 27.00
N GLY A 208 -16.31 6.83 27.89
CA GLY A 208 -16.87 6.36 29.16
C GLY A 208 -18.01 5.34 29.03
N ASP A 209 -18.67 5.26 27.87
CA ASP A 209 -19.69 4.26 27.56
C ASP A 209 -19.10 2.93 27.04
N GLY A 210 -17.78 2.83 26.88
CA GLY A 210 -17.09 1.66 26.32
C GLY A 210 -16.97 1.65 24.79
N ALA A 211 -17.32 2.74 24.09
CA ALA A 211 -16.98 2.90 22.69
C ALA A 211 -15.47 3.14 22.51
N ILE A 212 -14.94 2.74 21.35
CA ILE A 212 -13.54 2.98 20.98
C ILE A 212 -13.52 4.11 19.96
N TYR A 213 -12.50 4.95 20.02
CA TYR A 213 -12.29 5.98 19.02
C TYR A 213 -10.87 5.98 18.47
N MET A 214 -10.77 6.45 17.22
CA MET A 214 -9.52 6.83 16.58
C MET A 214 -9.66 8.26 16.04
N GLU A 215 -8.79 9.15 16.50
CA GLU A 215 -8.62 10.48 15.95
C GLU A 215 -7.43 10.53 15.01
N ILE A 216 -7.62 11.16 13.86
CA ILE A 216 -6.54 11.59 12.97
C ILE A 216 -6.65 13.11 12.82
N GLY A 217 -5.56 13.81 13.12
CA GLY A 217 -5.41 15.24 12.93
C GLY A 217 -5.63 16.11 14.16
N ASP A 218 -5.75 17.42 13.91
CA ASP A 218 -5.94 18.43 14.94
C ASP A 218 -7.42 18.87 14.98
N PRO A 219 -8.14 18.66 16.10
CA PRO A 219 -9.53 19.09 16.21
C PRO A 219 -9.71 20.60 16.01
N GLN A 220 -8.69 21.42 16.29
CA GLN A 220 -8.75 22.87 16.03
C GLN A 220 -8.74 23.21 14.54
N ARG A 221 -8.29 22.28 13.69
CA ARG A 221 -8.27 22.39 12.23
C ARG A 221 -9.37 21.57 11.54
N ALA A 222 -10.40 21.18 12.29
CA ALA A 222 -11.51 20.41 11.72
C ALA A 222 -12.20 21.11 10.55
N THR A 223 -12.27 22.44 10.55
CA THR A 223 -12.84 23.24 9.45
C THR A 223 -11.99 23.21 8.18
N GLU A 224 -10.73 22.80 8.26
CA GLU A 224 -9.80 22.70 7.13
C GLU A 224 -9.83 21.29 6.48
N GLY A 225 -10.64 20.36 7.01
CA GLY A 225 -10.76 19.00 6.49
C GLY A 225 -9.62 18.06 6.88
N GLU A 226 -8.77 18.46 7.83
CA GLU A 226 -7.61 17.67 8.29
C GLU A 226 -7.90 16.84 9.55
N PHE A 227 -9.15 16.77 10.00
CA PHE A 227 -9.53 16.06 11.23
C PHE A 227 -10.70 15.11 11.01
N ILE A 228 -10.58 13.92 11.59
CA ILE A 228 -11.69 13.00 11.79
C ILE A 228 -11.54 12.31 13.15
N ARG A 229 -12.67 12.12 13.84
CA ARG A 229 -12.81 11.16 14.94
C ARG A 229 -13.74 10.05 14.49
N ALA A 230 -13.20 8.87 14.24
CA ALA A 230 -13.97 7.65 14.07
C ALA A 230 -14.31 7.07 15.44
N GLN A 231 -15.55 6.65 15.66
CA GLN A 231 -15.99 6.02 16.91
C GLN A 231 -16.94 4.85 16.68
N THR A 232 -16.88 3.84 17.55
CA THR A 232 -17.80 2.69 17.54
C THR A 232 -19.08 2.95 18.35
N GLU A 233 -19.99 1.98 18.36
CA GLU A 233 -21.12 1.95 19.28
C GLU A 233 -20.67 1.78 20.74
N GLY A 234 -21.55 2.14 21.68
CA GLY A 234 -21.27 2.03 23.11
C GLY A 234 -21.19 0.56 23.51
N SER A 235 -20.58 0.30 24.67
CA SER A 235 -20.40 -1.06 25.20
C SER A 235 -19.66 -2.04 24.27
N THR A 236 -18.92 -1.52 23.28
CA THR A 236 -18.05 -2.34 22.43
C THR A 236 -16.95 -3.00 23.30
N LEU A 237 -16.39 -2.25 24.25
CA LEU A 237 -15.50 -2.75 25.27
C LEU A 237 -16.28 -3.27 26.49
N VAL A 238 -15.96 -4.51 26.89
CA VAL A 238 -16.45 -5.08 28.14
C VAL A 238 -15.58 -4.57 29.29
N PRO A 239 -16.15 -3.91 30.32
CA PRO A 239 -15.38 -3.40 31.44
C PRO A 239 -14.81 -4.51 32.33
N ASP A 240 -13.76 -4.16 33.10
CA ASP A 240 -13.08 -5.02 34.07
C ASP A 240 -12.48 -6.32 33.49
N ARG A 241 -12.27 -6.36 32.16
CA ARG A 241 -11.68 -7.47 31.42
C ARG A 241 -10.56 -6.98 30.51
N TRP A 242 -9.50 -7.78 30.37
CA TRP A 242 -8.50 -7.57 29.32
C TRP A 242 -9.10 -7.82 27.94
N VAL A 243 -9.05 -6.78 27.12
CA VAL A 243 -9.50 -6.76 25.73
C VAL A 243 -8.36 -6.26 24.86
N HIS A 244 -8.18 -6.91 23.70
CA HIS A 244 -7.19 -6.49 22.71
C HIS A 244 -7.81 -5.44 21.78
N LEU A 245 -7.17 -4.29 21.68
CA LEU A 245 -7.60 -3.19 20.81
C LEU A 245 -6.59 -2.95 19.72
N ARG A 246 -7.09 -2.72 18.50
CA ARG A 246 -6.29 -2.23 17.39
C ARG A 246 -7.06 -1.18 16.59
N ALA A 247 -6.42 -0.06 16.30
CA ALA A 247 -6.95 0.97 15.42
C ALA A 247 -5.90 1.33 14.36
N THR A 248 -6.29 1.29 13.09
CA THR A 248 -5.39 1.44 11.95
C THR A 248 -5.94 2.45 10.96
N PHE A 249 -5.07 3.30 10.45
CA PHE A 249 -5.36 4.25 9.38
C PHE A 249 -4.20 4.25 8.38
N ASP A 250 -4.48 4.14 7.09
CA ASP A 250 -3.46 4.05 6.03
C ASP A 250 -3.66 5.03 4.86
N ARG A 251 -4.43 6.11 5.09
CA ARG A 251 -4.92 7.12 4.12
C ARG A 251 -6.03 6.66 3.20
N THR A 252 -6.24 5.36 3.06
CA THR A 252 -7.33 4.81 2.26
C THR A 252 -8.46 4.36 3.15
N ASP A 253 -8.14 3.63 4.22
CA ASP A 253 -9.12 3.09 5.15
C ASP A 253 -8.78 3.41 6.59
N LEU A 254 -9.82 3.33 7.42
CA LEU A 254 -9.73 3.31 8.87
C LEU A 254 -10.41 2.04 9.36
N VAL A 255 -9.71 1.29 10.21
CA VAL A 255 -10.18 0.00 10.75
C VAL A 255 -10.02 0.04 12.27
N ILE A 256 -11.09 -0.27 13.00
CA ILE A 256 -11.06 -0.46 14.45
C ILE A 256 -11.38 -1.92 14.72
N GLU A 257 -10.59 -2.58 15.56
CA GLU A 257 -10.75 -3.98 15.91
C GLU A 257 -10.71 -4.21 17.41
N VAL A 258 -11.47 -5.21 17.84
CA VAL A 258 -11.62 -5.62 19.24
C VAL A 258 -11.52 -7.14 19.31
N ASP A 259 -10.59 -7.64 20.10
CA ASP A 259 -10.25 -9.07 20.17
C ASP A 259 -10.01 -9.69 18.76
N GLY A 260 -9.46 -8.89 17.84
CA GLY A 260 -9.19 -9.26 16.45
C GLY A 260 -10.40 -9.25 15.51
N VAL A 261 -11.54 -8.74 15.95
CA VAL A 261 -12.76 -8.59 15.13
C VAL A 261 -12.96 -7.13 14.76
N GLU A 262 -13.04 -6.84 13.46
CA GLU A 262 -13.37 -5.52 12.93
C GLU A 262 -14.73 -5.05 13.42
N GLN A 263 -14.75 -3.81 13.91
CA GLN A 263 -15.94 -3.14 14.42
C GLN A 263 -16.38 -2.08 13.42
N PHE A 264 -17.70 -1.98 13.26
CA PHE A 264 -18.27 -0.85 12.55
C PHE A 264 -17.99 0.44 13.33
N TRP A 265 -17.59 1.48 12.60
CA TRP A 265 -17.33 2.80 13.15
C TRP A 265 -18.02 3.86 12.30
N MET A 266 -18.23 5.02 12.88
CA MET A 266 -18.76 6.19 12.21
C MET A 266 -18.04 7.47 12.66
N PRO A 267 -17.99 8.52 11.82
CA PRO A 267 -17.46 9.81 12.23
C PRO A 267 -18.32 10.42 13.35
N GLU A 268 -17.69 11.02 14.35
CA GLU A 268 -18.37 11.78 15.39
C GLU A 268 -19.26 12.88 14.80
N GLY A 269 -20.52 12.94 15.23
CA GLY A 269 -21.53 13.88 14.73
C GLY A 269 -22.24 13.43 13.45
N PHE A 270 -21.91 12.26 12.91
CA PHE A 270 -22.51 11.69 11.70
C PHE A 270 -23.34 10.42 11.97
N GLU A 271 -23.76 10.21 13.21
CA GLU A 271 -24.40 8.95 13.67
C GLU A 271 -25.75 8.67 13.00
N LYS A 272 -26.41 9.71 12.49
CA LYS A 272 -27.69 9.63 11.78
C LYS A 272 -27.57 9.95 10.29
N VAL A 273 -26.33 9.99 9.78
CA VAL A 273 -26.02 10.38 8.42
C VAL A 273 -25.56 9.15 7.65
N LEU A 274 -26.03 9.01 6.41
CA LEU A 274 -25.64 7.91 5.53
C LEU A 274 -24.14 7.99 5.20
N SER A 275 -23.49 6.83 5.03
CA SER A 275 -22.04 6.72 4.80
C SER A 275 -21.56 7.49 3.58
N GLU A 276 -22.38 7.66 2.55
CA GLU A 276 -22.02 8.42 1.34
C GLU A 276 -21.89 9.93 1.59
N GLN A 277 -22.38 10.41 2.73
CA GLN A 277 -22.36 11.82 3.14
C GLN A 277 -21.36 12.09 4.26
N TRP A 278 -20.59 11.08 4.68
CA TRP A 278 -19.53 11.25 5.66
C TRP A 278 -18.42 12.17 5.14
N PRO A 279 -17.72 12.88 6.03
CA PRO A 279 -16.54 13.63 5.64
C PRO A 279 -15.51 12.67 5.02
N PRO A 280 -14.76 13.11 4.00
CA PRO A 280 -13.68 12.30 3.46
C PRO A 280 -12.63 12.05 4.54
N LEU A 281 -11.99 10.89 4.48
CA LEU A 281 -10.84 10.60 5.34
C LEU A 281 -9.70 11.60 5.05
N PRO A 282 -8.90 11.97 6.08
CA PRO A 282 -7.70 12.77 5.87
C PRO A 282 -6.77 12.12 4.84
N THR A 283 -6.04 12.93 4.08
CA THR A 283 -5.10 12.41 3.07
C THR A 283 -3.76 11.99 3.66
N SER A 284 -3.47 12.37 4.91
CA SER A 284 -2.26 12.01 5.64
C SER A 284 -2.47 12.19 7.15
N VAL A 285 -1.62 11.57 7.95
CA VAL A 285 -1.52 11.88 9.39
C VAL A 285 -0.69 13.15 9.56
N PRO A 286 -1.23 14.23 10.16
CA PRO A 286 -0.47 15.46 10.35
C PRO A 286 0.77 15.26 11.22
N HIS A 287 1.84 15.98 10.89
CA HIS A 287 3.05 15.98 11.70
C HIS A 287 2.86 16.83 12.95
N SER A 288 3.31 16.34 14.11
CA SER A 288 3.31 17.06 15.38
C SER A 288 4.65 16.91 16.06
N ASP A 289 5.18 18.01 16.61
CA ASP A 289 6.40 18.01 17.42
C ASP A 289 6.14 17.66 18.90
N SER A 290 4.91 17.23 19.21
CA SER A 290 4.50 16.84 20.56
C SER A 290 5.08 15.48 20.94
N ASP A 291 5.17 15.24 22.25
CA ASP A 291 5.57 13.94 22.78
C ASP A 291 4.48 12.88 22.52
N LEU A 292 4.90 11.61 22.38
CA LEU A 292 3.98 10.47 22.40
C LEU A 292 3.59 10.16 23.84
N TRP A 293 2.30 9.91 24.06
CA TRP A 293 1.76 9.55 25.35
C TRP A 293 1.10 8.17 25.32
N ILE A 294 1.41 7.33 26.31
CA ILE A 294 0.61 6.16 26.69
C ILE A 294 -0.27 6.61 27.84
N SER A 295 -1.59 6.48 27.71
CA SER A 295 -2.55 7.37 28.38
C SER A 295 -2.29 8.84 28.00
N HIS A 296 -2.95 9.82 28.62
CA HIS A 296 -2.71 11.24 28.38
C HIS A 296 -2.98 12.04 29.66
N PRO A 297 -2.18 13.06 30.02
CA PRO A 297 -2.34 13.75 31.31
C PRO A 297 -3.71 14.42 31.49
N ASN A 298 -4.32 14.92 30.41
CA ASN A 298 -5.64 15.59 30.45
C ASN A 298 -6.80 14.65 30.05
N ARG A 299 -6.51 13.42 29.61
CA ARG A 299 -7.46 12.43 29.11
C ARG A 299 -6.96 11.06 29.52
N PHE A 300 -6.69 10.90 30.81
CA PHE A 300 -5.97 9.73 31.27
C PHE A 300 -6.85 8.50 31.11
N PHE A 301 -6.22 7.37 30.84
CA PHE A 301 -6.92 6.10 30.79
C PHE A 301 -7.40 5.73 32.18
N MET A 302 -8.66 5.30 32.31
CA MET A 302 -9.17 4.74 33.56
C MET A 302 -9.14 3.21 33.48
N GLY A 303 -8.21 2.61 34.21
CA GLY A 303 -7.99 1.16 34.19
C GLY A 303 -6.55 0.81 33.88
N ALA A 304 -6.32 -0.38 33.30
CA ALA A 304 -4.99 -0.86 32.99
C ALA A 304 -4.69 -0.92 31.50
N ILE A 305 -3.43 -0.68 31.13
CA ILE A 305 -2.90 -0.87 29.78
C ILE A 305 -1.71 -1.82 29.84
N ASP A 306 -1.60 -2.69 28.84
CA ASP A 306 -0.48 -3.59 28.64
C ASP A 306 -0.17 -3.74 27.13
N GLN A 307 1.05 -4.17 26.80
CA GLN A 307 1.53 -4.49 25.45
C GLN A 307 1.13 -3.45 24.39
N VAL A 308 1.52 -2.20 24.63
CA VAL A 308 1.26 -1.11 23.68
C VAL A 308 2.21 -1.26 22.50
N VAL A 309 1.69 -1.22 21.28
CA VAL A 309 2.46 -1.31 20.04
C VAL A 309 2.03 -0.18 19.10
N LEU A 310 3.02 0.56 18.62
CA LEU A 310 2.85 1.60 17.60
C LEU A 310 3.55 1.14 16.32
N ARG A 311 2.82 1.12 15.22
CA ARG A 311 3.34 0.89 13.88
C ARG A 311 3.02 2.08 12.99
N VAL A 312 3.87 2.30 11.99
CA VAL A 312 3.69 3.33 10.97
C VAL A 312 3.65 2.68 9.60
N ALA A 313 2.85 3.23 8.69
CA ALA A 313 2.84 2.77 7.31
C ALA A 313 4.22 3.02 6.68
N THR A 314 4.73 2.04 5.95
CA THR A 314 6.02 2.14 5.28
C THR A 314 5.92 3.09 4.08
N THR A 315 7.03 3.74 3.73
CA THR A 315 7.17 4.29 2.38
C THR A 315 6.97 3.15 1.38
N PRO A 316 6.13 3.32 0.34
CA PRO A 316 5.86 2.24 -0.58
C PRO A 316 7.13 1.80 -1.30
N VAL A 317 7.32 0.49 -1.44
CA VAL A 317 8.33 -0.06 -2.34
C VAL A 317 7.72 -0.04 -3.74
N VAL A 318 8.27 0.81 -4.61
CA VAL A 318 7.77 1.05 -5.96
C VAL A 318 8.73 0.43 -6.96
N VAL A 319 8.18 -0.35 -7.89
CA VAL A 319 8.85 -0.80 -9.11
C VAL A 319 8.24 -0.04 -10.27
N GLU A 320 9.06 0.68 -11.02
CA GLU A 320 8.69 1.30 -12.28
C GLU A 320 9.21 0.41 -13.41
N LEU A 321 8.35 0.12 -14.38
CA LEU A 321 8.70 -0.74 -15.49
C LEU A 321 9.43 0.02 -16.60
N PRO A 322 10.35 -0.66 -17.31
CA PRO A 322 10.94 -0.16 -18.56
C PRO A 322 9.89 0.12 -19.63
N ILE A 323 10.23 0.92 -20.64
CA ILE A 323 9.31 1.40 -21.68
C ILE A 323 8.78 0.25 -22.57
N ASP A 324 9.58 -0.80 -22.75
CA ASP A 324 9.30 -2.01 -23.54
C ASP A 324 8.49 -3.08 -22.77
N ILE A 325 8.18 -2.83 -21.49
CA ILE A 325 7.46 -3.76 -20.62
C ILE A 325 6.16 -3.11 -20.14
N GLU A 326 5.05 -3.78 -20.40
CA GLU A 326 3.71 -3.35 -19.96
C GLU A 326 3.10 -4.34 -18.94
N ILE A 327 2.21 -3.83 -18.10
CA ILE A 327 1.33 -4.68 -17.29
C ILE A 327 0.01 -4.76 -18.03
N LEU A 328 -0.54 -5.96 -18.21
CA LEU A 328 -1.83 -6.13 -18.86
C LEU A 328 -2.97 -6.17 -17.84
N GLY A 329 -4.12 -5.64 -18.23
CA GLY A 329 -5.34 -5.63 -17.44
C GLY A 329 -5.59 -4.31 -16.71
N PRO A 330 -6.59 -4.26 -15.81
CA PRO A 330 -6.95 -3.04 -15.10
C PRO A 330 -6.09 -2.80 -13.85
N THR A 331 -6.08 -1.55 -13.38
CA THR A 331 -5.53 -1.21 -12.07
C THR A 331 -6.16 -2.09 -10.99
N THR A 332 -5.33 -2.79 -10.22
CA THR A 332 -5.76 -3.80 -9.26
C THR A 332 -5.12 -3.55 -7.90
N LEU A 333 -5.93 -3.55 -6.84
CA LEU A 333 -5.48 -3.50 -5.45
C LEU A 333 -5.55 -4.90 -4.84
N ILE A 334 -4.40 -5.43 -4.44
CA ILE A 334 -4.26 -6.77 -3.87
C ILE A 334 -4.11 -6.62 -2.36
N HIS A 335 -4.91 -7.38 -1.61
CA HIS A 335 -4.97 -7.33 -0.15
C HIS A 335 -4.39 -8.61 0.42
N LEU A 336 -3.38 -8.46 1.29
CA LEU A 336 -2.82 -9.55 2.08
C LEU A 336 -3.27 -9.41 3.53
N ASP A 337 -3.70 -10.51 4.15
CA ASP A 337 -4.04 -10.55 5.56
C ASP A 337 -2.79 -10.48 6.46
N GLY A 338 -2.99 -10.45 7.79
CA GLY A 338 -1.88 -10.45 8.76
C GLY A 338 -1.01 -11.72 8.76
N ARG A 339 -1.41 -12.77 8.03
CA ARG A 339 -0.64 -14.01 7.84
C ARG A 339 0.13 -14.01 6.52
N GLY A 340 -0.02 -12.95 5.72
CA GLY A 340 0.56 -12.84 4.39
C GLY A 340 -0.11 -13.74 3.35
N ALA A 341 -1.34 -14.18 3.60
CA ALA A 341 -2.21 -14.84 2.63
C ALA A 341 -3.08 -13.81 1.91
N LEU A 342 -3.69 -14.16 0.77
CA LEU A 342 -4.68 -13.27 0.15
C LEU A 342 -5.89 -13.14 1.09
N ASP A 343 -6.34 -11.91 1.33
CA ASP A 343 -7.49 -11.66 2.17
C ASP A 343 -8.76 -12.25 1.53
N PRO A 344 -9.39 -13.27 2.14
CA PRO A 344 -10.54 -13.94 1.55
C PRO A 344 -11.80 -13.07 1.51
N LEU A 345 -11.86 -11.96 2.26
CA LEU A 345 -12.96 -11.00 2.19
C LEU A 345 -12.89 -10.16 0.92
N MET A 346 -11.67 -9.91 0.42
CA MET A 346 -11.40 -9.10 -0.76
C MET A 346 -11.15 -9.92 -2.02
N HIS A 347 -10.66 -11.16 -1.86
CA HIS A 347 -10.24 -12.04 -2.96
C HIS A 347 -10.89 -13.41 -2.82
N ASN A 348 -11.62 -13.84 -3.85
CA ASN A 348 -12.23 -15.18 -3.90
C ASN A 348 -11.46 -16.17 -4.79
N ARG A 349 -10.37 -15.73 -5.42
CA ARG A 349 -9.54 -16.51 -6.34
C ARG A 349 -8.08 -16.01 -6.31
N PRO A 350 -7.11 -16.84 -6.74
CA PRO A 350 -5.75 -16.39 -6.96
C PRO A 350 -5.68 -15.14 -7.85
N VAL A 351 -4.74 -14.26 -7.55
CA VAL A 351 -4.50 -13.05 -8.34
C VAL A 351 -3.33 -13.30 -9.29
N VAL A 352 -3.45 -12.87 -10.54
CA VAL A 352 -2.40 -12.99 -11.56
C VAL A 352 -2.02 -11.58 -12.03
N ILE A 353 -0.72 -11.29 -12.01
CA ILE A 353 -0.15 -10.08 -12.59
C ILE A 353 0.49 -10.50 -13.92
N HIS A 354 -0.04 -9.95 -15.01
CA HIS A 354 0.42 -10.20 -16.37
C HIS A 354 1.46 -9.16 -16.76
N VAL A 355 2.72 -9.57 -16.91
CA VAL A 355 3.83 -8.69 -17.32
C VAL A 355 4.21 -9.06 -18.74
N ALA A 356 4.07 -8.15 -19.68
CA ALA A 356 4.27 -8.38 -21.09
C ALA A 356 5.44 -7.56 -21.63
N GLU A 357 6.24 -8.17 -22.48
CA GLU A 357 7.10 -7.42 -23.39
C GLU A 357 6.31 -7.09 -24.65
N VAL A 358 6.30 -5.81 -25.00
CA VAL A 358 5.49 -5.27 -26.09
C VAL A 358 6.41 -4.84 -27.22
N GLY A 359 6.03 -5.20 -28.45
CA GLY A 359 6.79 -4.82 -29.65
C GLY A 359 6.14 -5.31 -30.93
N ASP A 360 6.59 -4.75 -32.04
CA ASP A 360 6.10 -5.10 -33.37
C ASP A 360 6.84 -6.35 -33.86
N PHE A 361 6.10 -7.45 -34.10
CA PHE A 361 6.66 -8.72 -34.60
C PHE A 361 7.48 -8.54 -35.89
N SER A 362 7.18 -7.50 -36.67
CA SER A 362 7.88 -7.20 -37.93
C SER A 362 9.35 -6.78 -37.74
N GLU A 363 9.76 -6.29 -36.56
CA GLU A 363 11.15 -5.91 -36.29
C GLU A 363 12.05 -7.12 -35.92
N ILE A 364 11.47 -8.16 -35.32
CA ILE A 364 12.23 -9.36 -34.89
C ILE A 364 12.52 -10.28 -36.09
N GLU A 365 11.58 -10.45 -37.01
CA GLU A 365 11.83 -11.20 -38.26
C GLU A 365 12.85 -10.49 -39.17
N ALA A 366 12.95 -9.16 -39.11
CA ALA A 366 13.94 -8.40 -39.88
C ALA A 366 15.37 -8.59 -39.34
N ALA A 367 15.53 -8.88 -38.05
CA ALA A 367 16.83 -9.10 -37.42
C ALA A 367 17.43 -10.50 -37.75
N ASP A 368 16.59 -11.49 -38.07
CA ASP A 368 17.02 -12.88 -38.29
C ASP A 368 17.37 -13.21 -39.76
N GLY A 369 17.53 -12.18 -40.59
CA GLY A 369 18.21 -12.29 -41.88
C GLY A 369 17.35 -12.89 -42.99
N THR A 370 16.60 -12.03 -43.69
CA THR A 370 16.59 -11.88 -45.16
C THR A 370 15.39 -11.00 -45.54
N ALA A 371 15.55 -9.67 -45.48
CA ALA A 371 14.60 -8.79 -46.13
C ALA A 371 15.28 -7.52 -46.66
N VAL A 372 14.92 -7.21 -47.89
CA VAL A 372 15.43 -6.13 -48.73
C VAL A 372 14.86 -4.79 -48.26
N ALA A 373 15.67 -3.74 -48.42
CA ALA A 373 15.38 -2.34 -48.13
C ALA A 373 13.89 -1.95 -48.14
N GLY A 374 13.33 -1.74 -46.94
CA GLY A 374 12.05 -1.08 -46.70
C GLY A 374 12.27 0.28 -46.03
N GLU A 375 11.35 1.22 -46.28
CA GLU A 375 11.38 2.64 -45.91
C GLU A 375 11.87 2.92 -44.48
N GLY A 376 12.76 3.91 -44.35
CA GLY A 376 13.35 4.30 -43.08
C GLY A 376 12.34 4.95 -42.15
N PHE A 377 12.54 4.76 -40.84
CA PHE A 377 11.71 5.27 -39.73
C PHE A 377 11.26 6.73 -39.86
N ARG A 378 12.10 7.60 -40.47
CA ARG A 378 11.76 9.01 -40.70
C ARG A 378 10.67 9.21 -41.75
N ASP A 379 10.68 8.41 -42.82
CA ASP A 379 9.67 8.48 -43.89
C ASP A 379 8.31 7.95 -43.39
N ARG A 380 8.33 6.99 -42.44
CA ARG A 380 7.12 6.42 -41.83
C ARG A 380 6.43 7.42 -40.89
N ILE A 381 7.20 8.14 -40.06
CA ILE A 381 6.68 9.19 -39.17
C ILE A 381 6.10 10.39 -39.94
N GLU A 382 6.73 10.79 -41.04
CA GLU A 382 6.19 11.90 -41.86
C GLU A 382 4.88 11.53 -42.54
N ARG A 383 4.71 10.27 -42.96
CA ARG A 383 3.46 9.77 -43.52
C ARG A 383 2.36 9.65 -42.48
N GLU A 384 2.62 9.07 -41.32
CA GLU A 384 1.64 8.97 -40.23
C GLU A 384 1.19 10.35 -39.76
N ARG A 385 2.11 11.33 -39.70
CA ARG A 385 1.76 12.69 -39.33
C ARG A 385 0.86 13.35 -40.38
N GLN A 386 1.12 13.14 -41.67
CA GLN A 386 0.26 13.63 -42.76
C GLN A 386 -1.11 12.95 -42.77
N GLU A 387 -1.17 11.64 -42.50
CA GLU A 387 -2.43 10.88 -42.40
C GLU A 387 -3.26 11.29 -41.17
N GLN A 388 -2.61 11.61 -40.04
CA GLN A 388 -3.29 12.15 -38.86
C GLN A 388 -3.83 13.55 -39.10
N THR A 389 -3.08 14.42 -39.79
CA THR A 389 -3.56 15.78 -40.07
C THR A 389 -4.76 15.75 -41.03
N SER A 390 -4.77 14.84 -42.00
CA SER A 390 -5.90 14.64 -42.91
C SER A 390 -7.12 14.04 -42.20
N ARG A 391 -6.93 13.12 -41.25
CA ARG A 391 -8.03 12.56 -40.44
C ARG A 391 -8.62 13.59 -39.49
N ASP A 392 -7.80 14.44 -38.88
CA ASP A 392 -8.27 15.48 -37.97
C ASP A 392 -9.05 16.58 -38.73
N GLU A 393 -8.68 16.87 -39.98
CA GLU A 393 -9.43 17.75 -40.88
C GLU A 393 -10.77 17.13 -41.35
N GLU A 394 -10.80 15.83 -41.63
CA GLU A 394 -12.03 15.09 -41.97
C GLU A 394 -13.00 14.95 -40.78
N ILE A 395 -12.47 14.72 -39.57
CA ILE A 395 -13.25 14.68 -38.32
C ILE A 395 -13.85 16.06 -38.03
N ALA A 396 -13.09 17.14 -38.18
CA ALA A 396 -13.61 18.50 -38.00
C ALA A 396 -14.72 18.87 -39.01
N GLN A 397 -14.74 18.22 -40.18
CA GLN A 397 -15.75 18.44 -41.22
C GLN A 397 -16.97 17.50 -41.09
N ALA A 398 -16.81 16.34 -40.46
CA ALA A 398 -17.85 15.32 -40.27
C ALA A 398 -18.72 15.54 -39.02
N PHE A 399 -18.21 16.18 -37.96
CA PHE A 399 -18.97 16.44 -36.73
C PHE A 399 -19.86 17.69 -36.85
N GLY A 400 -20.98 17.51 -37.55
CA GLY A 400 -22.22 18.25 -37.36
C GLY A 400 -22.99 17.80 -36.10
N ASP A 401 -24.11 18.48 -35.84
CA ASP A 401 -24.80 18.65 -34.55
C ASP A 401 -24.99 17.37 -33.66
N PRO A 402 -24.39 17.29 -32.45
CA PRO A 402 -24.36 16.10 -31.57
C PRO A 402 -25.72 15.60 -31.06
N ILE A 403 -26.79 16.37 -31.25
CA ILE A 403 -28.12 16.09 -30.72
C ILE A 403 -28.90 15.14 -31.66
N SER A 404 -28.56 15.11 -32.95
CA SER A 404 -29.25 14.29 -33.95
C SER A 404 -28.94 12.80 -33.81
N ASP A 405 -27.70 12.43 -33.48
CA ASP A 405 -27.28 11.03 -33.36
C ASP A 405 -27.77 10.38 -32.06
N LEU A 406 -27.91 11.16 -30.98
CA LEU A 406 -28.45 10.66 -29.70
C LEU A 406 -29.92 10.25 -29.83
N MET A 407 -30.71 10.97 -30.62
CA MET A 407 -32.13 10.65 -30.85
C MET A 407 -32.31 9.38 -31.69
N LYS A 408 -31.41 9.14 -32.64
CA LYS A 408 -31.43 7.94 -33.48
C LYS A 408 -31.03 6.68 -32.70
N HIS A 409 -30.07 6.81 -31.78
CA HIS A 409 -29.63 5.71 -30.92
C HIS A 409 -30.69 5.30 -29.89
N LEU A 410 -31.55 6.22 -29.47
CA LEU A 410 -32.67 5.93 -28.56
C LEU A 410 -33.88 5.30 -29.29
N GLU A 411 -34.07 5.56 -30.58
CA GLU A 411 -35.10 4.89 -31.40
C GLU A 411 -34.71 3.44 -31.77
N ASP A 412 -33.42 3.14 -31.91
CA ASP A 412 -32.94 1.78 -32.23
C ASP A 412 -32.94 0.82 -31.02
N TRP A 413 -33.17 1.31 -29.79
CA TRP A 413 -33.08 0.50 -28.56
C TRP A 413 -34.35 -0.34 -28.25
N GLU A 414 -35.41 -0.24 -29.06
CA GLU A 414 -36.62 -1.07 -28.94
C GLU A 414 -36.68 -2.19 -30.00
N VAL A 415 -35.78 -3.19 -29.99
CA VAL A 415 -36.02 -4.46 -30.73
C VAL A 415 -35.44 -5.72 -30.06
N ASP A 416 -36.35 -6.70 -29.94
CA ASP A 416 -36.30 -8.17 -29.77
C ASP A 416 -35.42 -8.88 -28.71
N PRO A 417 -36.03 -9.60 -27.75
CA PRO A 417 -35.32 -10.53 -26.86
C PRO A 417 -34.84 -11.84 -27.52
N GLU A 418 -35.11 -12.07 -28.81
CA GLU A 418 -34.70 -13.30 -29.52
C GLU A 418 -33.32 -13.21 -30.23
N ALA A 419 -32.61 -12.08 -30.16
CA ALA A 419 -31.27 -11.93 -30.76
C ALA A 419 -30.09 -12.36 -29.86
N LEU A 420 -30.34 -12.79 -28.61
CA LEU A 420 -29.31 -13.16 -27.61
C LEU A 420 -28.85 -14.63 -27.69
N THR A 421 -28.78 -15.22 -28.88
CA THR A 421 -28.18 -16.55 -29.10
C THR A 421 -27.00 -16.51 -30.08
N GLY A 422 -26.19 -15.45 -30.00
CA GLY A 422 -24.84 -15.45 -30.55
C GLY A 422 -23.87 -15.93 -29.48
N GLU A 423 -23.25 -17.09 -29.69
CA GLU A 423 -22.09 -17.52 -28.91
C GLU A 423 -21.05 -16.38 -28.93
N ALA A 424 -20.71 -15.85 -27.76
CA ALA A 424 -19.67 -14.83 -27.64
C ALA A 424 -18.35 -15.47 -28.10
N GLU A 425 -17.71 -14.89 -29.13
CA GLU A 425 -16.33 -15.24 -29.49
C GLU A 425 -15.47 -15.13 -28.22
N GLU A 426 -14.93 -16.26 -27.77
CA GLU A 426 -13.92 -16.32 -26.72
C GLU A 426 -12.71 -15.48 -27.18
N LYS A 427 -12.63 -14.23 -26.71
CA LYS A 427 -11.37 -13.46 -26.71
C LYS A 427 -10.29 -14.38 -26.15
N ASN A 428 -9.23 -14.63 -26.93
CA ASN A 428 -8.10 -15.49 -26.58
C ASN A 428 -7.77 -15.37 -25.08
N PRO A 429 -8.01 -16.40 -24.26
CA PRO A 429 -7.78 -16.29 -22.83
C PRO A 429 -6.27 -16.18 -22.61
N VAL A 430 -5.83 -15.01 -22.15
CA VAL A 430 -4.45 -14.81 -21.67
C VAL A 430 -4.16 -15.93 -20.66
N PRO A 431 -3.07 -16.71 -20.85
CA PRO A 431 -2.78 -17.81 -19.95
C PRO A 431 -2.63 -17.27 -18.52
N SER A 432 -3.09 -18.04 -17.54
CA SER A 432 -3.07 -17.67 -16.11
C SER A 432 -2.11 -18.53 -15.29
N THR A 433 -1.47 -19.51 -15.92
CA THR A 433 -0.45 -20.35 -15.29
C THR A 433 0.83 -19.54 -15.05
N PRO A 434 1.52 -19.75 -13.92
CA PRO A 434 2.79 -19.07 -13.64
C PRO A 434 3.85 -19.48 -14.66
N GLY A 435 4.82 -18.60 -14.92
CA GLY A 435 5.89 -18.83 -15.91
C GLY A 435 5.85 -17.88 -17.09
N MET A 436 6.83 -18.07 -17.99
CA MET A 436 6.91 -17.42 -19.29
C MET A 436 6.06 -18.14 -20.34
N HIS A 437 5.37 -17.33 -21.15
CA HIS A 437 4.54 -17.72 -22.28
C HIS A 437 5.01 -16.96 -23.52
N TYR A 438 4.96 -17.64 -24.67
CA TYR A 438 5.42 -17.11 -25.96
C TYR A 438 4.29 -17.21 -26.99
N GLY A 439 4.29 -16.30 -27.97
CA GLY A 439 3.34 -16.37 -29.08
C GLY A 439 1.90 -16.05 -28.67
N ILE A 440 1.72 -15.09 -27.76
CA ILE A 440 0.40 -14.65 -27.28
C ILE A 440 -0.37 -13.91 -28.38
N GLY A 441 0.34 -13.10 -29.18
CA GLY A 441 -0.27 -12.28 -30.24
C GLY A 441 -0.82 -10.97 -29.68
N ASP A 442 -1.97 -10.52 -30.18
CA ASP A 442 -2.61 -9.27 -29.75
C ASP A 442 -3.50 -9.52 -28.51
N VAL A 443 -3.28 -8.74 -27.46
CA VAL A 443 -4.11 -8.70 -26.25
C VAL A 443 -4.59 -7.27 -26.05
N ASP A 444 -5.90 -7.05 -26.22
CA ASP A 444 -6.55 -5.74 -26.04
C ASP A 444 -5.91 -4.58 -26.83
N GLY A 445 -5.39 -4.86 -28.02
CA GLY A 445 -4.75 -3.87 -28.91
C GLY A 445 -3.24 -3.74 -28.71
N THR A 446 -2.66 -4.53 -27.80
CA THR A 446 -1.22 -4.58 -27.51
C THR A 446 -0.60 -5.84 -28.11
N SER A 447 0.42 -5.66 -28.96
CA SER A 447 1.19 -6.78 -29.53
C SER A 447 2.16 -7.35 -28.51
N VAL A 448 1.80 -8.51 -27.93
CA VAL A 448 2.54 -9.20 -26.87
C VAL A 448 3.52 -10.21 -27.46
N LEU A 449 4.82 -9.93 -27.32
CA LEU A 449 5.90 -10.80 -27.77
C LEU A 449 6.14 -11.94 -26.78
N ARG A 450 6.28 -11.58 -25.51
CA ARG A 450 6.52 -12.49 -24.38
C ARG A 450 5.66 -12.06 -23.22
N LEU A 451 5.12 -13.03 -22.48
CA LEU A 451 4.30 -12.79 -21.30
C LEU A 451 4.87 -13.57 -20.13
N HIS A 452 4.97 -12.93 -18.97
CA HIS A 452 5.37 -13.55 -17.71
C HIS A 452 4.26 -13.35 -16.68
N ASN A 453 3.76 -14.45 -16.13
CA ASN A 453 2.67 -14.42 -15.16
C ASN A 453 3.18 -14.61 -13.75
N ILE A 454 2.93 -13.62 -12.90
CA ILE A 454 3.18 -13.71 -11.47
C ILE A 454 1.87 -14.04 -10.78
N VAL A 455 1.77 -15.26 -10.25
CA VAL A 455 0.56 -15.78 -9.59
C VAL A 455 0.73 -15.74 -8.09
N ILE A 456 -0.22 -15.11 -7.41
CA ILE A 456 -0.36 -15.11 -5.95
C ILE A 456 -1.52 -16.04 -5.62
N ASP A 457 -1.23 -17.19 -5.01
CA ASP A 457 -2.29 -18.11 -4.59
C ASP A 457 -2.98 -17.66 -3.30
N MET A 458 -4.07 -18.33 -2.92
CA MET A 458 -4.85 -17.98 -1.72
C MET A 458 -4.04 -18.05 -0.42
N THR A 459 -2.92 -18.79 -0.40
CA THR A 459 -2.02 -18.87 0.77
C THR A 459 -0.98 -17.73 0.77
N GLY A 460 -1.01 -16.89 -0.26
CA GLY A 460 -0.01 -15.86 -0.54
C GLY A 460 1.28 -16.41 -1.11
N ALA A 461 1.34 -17.67 -1.56
CA ALA A 461 2.53 -18.18 -2.21
C ALA A 461 2.65 -17.57 -3.61
N ILE A 462 3.85 -17.10 -3.93
CA ILE A 462 4.13 -16.35 -5.16
C ILE A 462 4.89 -17.26 -6.12
N ARG A 463 4.32 -17.48 -7.31
CA ARG A 463 4.88 -18.29 -8.39
C ARG A 463 5.05 -17.41 -9.62
N GLY A 464 6.27 -17.35 -10.15
CA GLY A 464 6.64 -16.64 -11.37
C GLY A 464 7.41 -17.58 -12.26
#